data_AF-A0AAD5NUH8-F1
#
_entry.id   AF-A0AAD5NUH8-F1
#
_cell.length_a   1.000
_cell.length_b   1.000
_cell.length_c   1.000
_cell.angle_alpha   90.00
_cell.angle_beta   90.00
_cell.angle_gamma   90.00
#
_symmetry.space_group_name_H-M   'P 1'
#
loop_
_entity.id
_entity.type
_entity.pdbx_description
1 polymer ?
#
loop_
_entity_poly.entity_id
_entity_poly.type
_entity_poly.pdbx_seq_one_letter_code
_entity_poly.pdbx_strand_id
1 'polypeptide(L)'
;MDSMGHKHLISILTNEDEAMRQAIDEIFPKSQHRICEWYISKNASTHLHKKEKKSPFQYLLYKQISEEEFEELWKEMLEQHGLEENDWMSRMYEKKHRWAEAYFKGHFFAAMRSTQ
;
A
#
# COMPACT_ATOMS: atom_id res chain seq x y z
N MET A 1 -14.83 34.43 -16.98
CA MET A 1 -15.18 33.01 -17.09
C MET A 1 -14.18 32.24 -16.26
N ASP A 2 -14.62 31.92 -15.05
CA ASP A 2 -13.84 31.41 -13.93
C ASP A 2 -13.47 29.94 -14.06
N SER A 3 -12.29 29.63 -13.49
CA SER A 3 -11.94 28.45 -12.69
C SER A 3 -12.10 27.05 -13.24
N MET A 4 -10.97 26.33 -13.29
CA MET A 4 -10.73 24.97 -12.76
C MET A 4 -9.22 24.68 -12.99
N GLY A 5 -8.31 24.94 -12.06
CA GLY A 5 -8.20 24.31 -10.75
C GLY A 5 -7.06 23.30 -10.81
N HIS A 6 -5.90 23.66 -10.25
CA HIS A 6 -4.66 22.87 -10.23
C HIS A 6 -4.89 21.40 -9.85
N LYS A 7 -5.00 20.51 -10.84
CA LYS A 7 -5.05 19.05 -10.62
C LYS A 7 -3.65 18.48 -10.67
N HIS A 8 -2.99 18.48 -9.52
CA HIS A 8 -1.74 17.74 -9.32
C HIS A 8 -2.10 16.28 -8.98
N LEU A 9 -2.02 15.40 -9.97
CA LEU A 9 -2.41 13.99 -9.83
C LEU A 9 -1.59 13.13 -10.79
N ILE A 10 -0.43 12.66 -10.34
CA ILE A 10 0.22 11.50 -10.96
C ILE A 10 0.75 10.59 -9.84
N SER A 11 -0.09 9.64 -9.40
CA SER A 11 0.35 8.50 -8.60
C SER A 11 1.00 7.52 -9.56
N ILE A 12 2.32 7.56 -9.68
CA ILE A 12 3.07 6.68 -10.58
C ILE A 12 3.25 5.32 -9.91
N LEU A 13 2.78 4.29 -10.61
CA LEU A 13 2.74 2.89 -10.19
C LEU A 13 4.16 2.28 -10.26
N THR A 14 4.98 2.44 -9.24
CA THR A 14 6.33 1.88 -9.22
C THR A 14 6.34 0.53 -8.48
N ASN A 15 6.78 -0.54 -9.16
CA ASN A 15 7.55 -1.60 -8.48
C ASN A 15 8.71 -0.91 -7.76
N GLU A 16 9.16 -1.36 -6.59
CA GLU A 16 10.12 -0.69 -5.67
C GLU A 16 11.48 -0.26 -6.29
N ASP A 17 11.45 0.57 -7.31
CA ASP A 17 12.58 1.07 -8.07
C ASP A 17 12.89 2.46 -7.52
N GLU A 18 13.98 2.51 -6.75
CA GLU A 18 14.49 3.71 -6.10
C GLU A 18 14.75 4.84 -7.12
N ALA A 19 15.18 4.51 -8.34
CA ALA A 19 15.50 5.48 -9.37
C ALA A 19 14.22 6.10 -9.97
N MET A 20 13.20 5.29 -10.23
CA MET A 20 11.89 5.83 -10.62
C MET A 20 11.30 6.67 -9.50
N ARG A 21 11.37 6.21 -8.25
CA ARG A 21 10.90 7.01 -7.10
C ARG A 21 11.59 8.36 -7.04
N GLN A 22 12.92 8.41 -7.12
CA GLN A 22 13.69 9.65 -7.11
C GLN A 22 13.29 10.59 -8.26
N ALA A 23 13.15 10.06 -9.47
CA ALA A 23 12.73 10.87 -10.63
C ALA A 23 11.32 11.46 -10.47
N ILE A 24 10.40 10.72 -9.83
CA ILE A 24 9.04 11.20 -9.58
C ILE A 24 9.01 12.20 -8.43
N ASP A 25 9.77 11.96 -7.36
CA ASP A 25 9.93 12.91 -6.24
C ASP A 25 10.52 14.25 -6.75
N GLU A 26 11.42 14.22 -7.75
CA GLU A 26 11.98 15.42 -8.39
C GLU A 26 10.95 16.20 -9.22
N ILE A 27 10.10 15.51 -9.99
CA ILE A 27 9.15 16.14 -10.93
C ILE A 27 7.81 16.49 -10.24
N PHE A 28 7.39 15.69 -9.25
CA PHE A 28 6.13 15.81 -8.52
C PHE A 28 6.34 15.69 -7.00
N PRO A 29 7.08 16.62 -6.36
CA PRO A 29 7.46 16.54 -4.94
C PRO A 29 6.28 16.60 -3.95
N LYS A 30 5.07 16.93 -4.43
CA LYS A 30 3.83 16.97 -3.62
C LYS A 30 2.95 15.73 -3.83
N SER A 31 3.37 14.77 -4.66
CA SER A 31 2.60 13.55 -4.91
C SER A 31 2.84 12.52 -3.79
N GLN A 32 1.78 11.85 -3.35
CA GLN A 32 1.92 10.72 -2.43
C GLN A 32 2.16 9.44 -3.23
N HIS A 33 3.27 8.78 -2.94
CA HIS A 33 3.66 7.54 -3.57
C HIS A 33 2.92 6.34 -2.98
N ARG A 34 2.10 5.69 -3.80
CA ARG A 34 1.41 4.44 -3.47
C ARG A 34 2.11 3.25 -4.11
N ILE A 35 2.34 2.20 -3.31
CA ILE A 35 2.84 0.92 -3.80
C ILE A 35 1.68 0.19 -4.50
N CYS A 36 1.96 -0.40 -5.67
CA CYS A 36 0.98 -1.16 -6.44
C CYS A 36 0.42 -2.34 -5.62
N GLU A 37 -0.90 -2.39 -5.44
CA GLU A 37 -1.56 -3.48 -4.71
C GLU A 37 -1.31 -4.85 -5.34
N TRP A 38 -1.28 -4.93 -6.67
CA TRP A 38 -0.99 -6.17 -7.37
C TRP A 38 0.44 -6.65 -7.08
N TYR A 39 1.41 -5.73 -7.07
CA TYR A 39 2.78 -6.05 -6.72
C TYR A 39 2.87 -6.57 -5.28
N ILE A 40 2.23 -5.90 -4.33
CA ILE A 40 2.18 -6.35 -2.93
C ILE A 40 1.51 -7.70 -2.80
N SER A 41 0.38 -7.94 -3.46
CA SER A 41 -0.33 -9.22 -3.40
C SER A 41 0.50 -10.37 -4.02
N LYS A 42 1.25 -10.08 -5.09
CA LYS A 42 2.20 -11.01 -5.70
C LYS A 42 3.38 -11.30 -4.77
N ASN A 43 3.94 -10.28 -4.12
CA ASN A 43 5.06 -10.43 -3.18
C ASN A 43 4.63 -11.09 -1.86
N ALA A 44 3.42 -10.81 -1.38
CA ALA A 44 2.81 -11.54 -0.28
C ALA A 44 2.72 -13.03 -0.60
N SER A 45 2.47 -13.40 -1.86
CA SER A 45 2.41 -14.80 -2.25
C SER A 45 3.76 -15.53 -2.21
N THR A 46 4.89 -14.81 -2.30
CA THR A 46 6.24 -15.39 -2.20
C THR A 46 6.72 -15.48 -0.75
N HIS A 47 6.30 -14.55 0.12
CA HIS A 47 6.72 -14.50 1.53
C HIS A 47 5.75 -15.19 2.51
N LEU A 48 4.46 -15.21 2.19
CA LEU A 48 3.42 -15.86 3.00
C LEU A 48 3.01 -17.15 2.29
N HIS A 49 3.73 -18.25 2.49
CA HIS A 49 3.54 -19.47 1.70
C HIS A 49 2.14 -20.11 1.83
N LYS A 50 1.46 -19.93 2.95
CA LYS A 50 0.17 -20.58 3.23
C LYS A 50 -1.02 -19.63 3.09
N LYS A 51 -2.13 -20.13 2.54
CA LYS A 51 -3.37 -19.35 2.32
C LYS A 51 -3.92 -18.73 3.61
N GLU A 52 -3.80 -19.45 4.73
CA GLU A 52 -4.20 -18.98 6.07
C GLU A 52 -3.47 -17.70 6.50
N LYS A 53 -2.22 -17.49 6.06
CA LYS A 53 -1.48 -16.24 6.31
C LYS A 53 -1.75 -15.16 5.27
N LYS A 54 -2.04 -15.55 4.02
CA LYS A 54 -2.33 -14.63 2.90
C LYS A 54 -3.66 -13.90 3.07
N SER A 55 -4.69 -14.60 3.54
CA SER A 55 -6.05 -14.05 3.61
C SER A 55 -6.16 -12.84 4.56
N PRO A 56 -5.64 -12.89 5.80
CA PRO A 56 -5.65 -11.74 6.70
C PRO A 56 -4.82 -10.57 6.15
N PHE A 57 -3.66 -10.86 5.55
CA PHE A 57 -2.84 -9.83 4.91
C PHE A 57 -3.56 -9.14 3.75
N GLN A 58 -4.24 -9.91 2.89
CA GLN A 58 -5.04 -9.37 1.79
C GLN A 58 -6.23 -8.54 2.30
N TYR A 59 -6.84 -8.95 3.41
CA TYR A 59 -7.88 -8.15 4.05
C TYR A 59 -7.35 -6.77 4.44
N LEU A 60 -6.20 -6.71 5.11
CA LEU A 60 -5.53 -5.46 5.51
C LEU A 60 -5.07 -4.61 4.31
N LEU A 61 -4.73 -5.25 3.19
CA LEU A 61 -4.36 -4.55 1.95
C LEU A 61 -5.54 -3.79 1.33
N TYR A 62 -6.71 -4.44 1.23
CA TYR A 62 -7.83 -3.91 0.44
C TYR A 62 -8.94 -3.25 1.25
N LYS A 63 -9.03 -3.53 2.56
CA LYS A 63 -10.17 -3.08 3.35
C LYS A 63 -9.98 -1.64 3.84
N GLN A 64 -11.00 -0.82 3.61
CA GLN A 64 -11.13 0.49 4.22
C GLN A 64 -11.65 0.35 5.66
N ILE A 65 -10.72 0.24 6.59
CA ILE A 65 -10.94 0.20 8.05
C ILE A 65 -10.38 1.48 8.69
N SER A 66 -10.58 1.69 9.99
CA SER A 66 -9.87 2.77 10.69
C SER A 66 -8.39 2.42 10.87
N GLU A 67 -7.56 3.43 11.16
CA GLU A 67 -6.14 3.18 11.46
C GLU A 67 -6.00 2.32 12.73
N GLU A 68 -6.86 2.54 13.72
CA GLU A 68 -6.89 1.75 14.96
C GLU A 68 -7.25 0.28 14.67
N GLU A 69 -8.31 0.04 13.89
CA GLU A 69 -8.73 -1.32 13.50
C GLU A 69 -7.63 -2.02 12.67
N PHE A 70 -6.90 -1.27 11.84
CA PHE A 70 -5.74 -1.82 11.12
C PHE A 70 -4.64 -2.27 12.08
N GLU A 71 -4.29 -1.46 13.07
CA GLU A 71 -3.22 -1.81 14.03
C GLU A 71 -3.57 -3.05 14.87
N GLU A 72 -4.83 -3.15 15.30
CA GLU A 72 -5.33 -4.32 16.04
C GLU A 72 -5.24 -5.60 15.19
N LEU A 73 -5.81 -5.57 13.99
CA LEU A 73 -5.83 -6.72 13.08
C LEU A 73 -4.44 -7.10 12.55
N TRP A 74 -3.56 -6.10 12.36
CA TRP A 74 -2.16 -6.35 11.99
C TRP A 74 -1.44 -7.12 13.09
N LYS A 75 -1.56 -6.68 14.34
CA LYS A 75 -0.95 -7.36 15.50
C LYS A 75 -1.52 -8.76 15.67
N GLU A 76 -2.84 -8.92 15.60
CA GLU A 76 -3.51 -10.22 15.71
C GLU A 76 -3.01 -11.21 14.64
N MET A 77 -2.89 -10.75 13.39
CA MET A 77 -2.35 -11.57 12.30
C MET A 77 -0.89 -12.01 12.57
N LEU A 78 -0.06 -11.14 13.15
CA LEU A 78 1.33 -11.50 13.46
C LEU A 78 1.40 -12.59 14.53
N GLU A 79 0.65 -12.41 15.63
CA GLU A 79 0.61 -13.35 16.76
C GLU A 79 0.02 -14.70 16.34
N GLN A 80 -1.13 -14.71 15.67
CA GLN A 80 -1.82 -15.96 15.27
C GLN A 80 -1.02 -16.82 14.30
N HIS A 81 -0.14 -16.20 13.50
CA HIS A 81 0.61 -16.89 12.46
C HIS A 81 2.10 -16.99 12.71
N GLY A 82 2.59 -16.54 13.88
CA GLY A 82 4.00 -16.54 14.24
C GLY A 82 4.85 -15.77 13.21
N LEU A 83 4.40 -14.57 12.87
CA LEU A 83 5.04 -13.70 11.86
C LEU A 83 5.76 -12.50 12.49
N GLU A 84 5.83 -12.43 13.81
CA GLU A 84 6.42 -11.31 14.57
C GLU A 84 7.90 -11.08 14.21
N GLU A 85 8.65 -12.15 13.98
CA GLU A 85 10.07 -12.10 13.57
C GLU A 85 10.27 -12.14 12.05
N ASN A 86 9.21 -11.96 11.25
CA ASN A 86 9.31 -12.01 9.80
C ASN A 86 9.79 -10.65 9.23
N ASP A 87 11.03 -10.61 8.73
CA ASP A 87 11.64 -9.39 8.14
C ASP A 87 10.82 -8.74 7.02
N TRP A 88 10.05 -9.52 6.26
CA TRP A 88 9.20 -8.96 5.21
C TRP A 88 7.97 -8.27 5.81
N MET A 89 7.37 -8.86 6.85
CA MET A 89 6.26 -8.24 7.57
C MET A 89 6.68 -6.93 8.23
N SER A 90 7.85 -6.88 8.87
CA SER A 90 8.38 -5.64 9.47
C SER A 90 8.55 -4.54 8.42
N ARG A 91 9.14 -4.86 7.26
CA ARG A 91 9.29 -3.91 6.14
C ARG A 91 7.95 -3.45 5.56
N MET A 92 6.95 -4.34 5.51
CA MET A 92 5.60 -3.96 5.09
C MET A 92 4.96 -3.01 6.10
N TYR A 93 5.13 -3.24 7.40
CA TYR A 93 4.60 -2.36 8.44
C TYR A 93 5.20 -0.95 8.38
N GLU A 94 6.52 -0.83 8.21
CA GLU A 94 7.19 0.47 8.03
C GLU A 94 6.63 1.29 6.86
N LYS A 95 6.11 0.59 5.84
CA LYS A 95 5.54 1.19 4.62
C LYS A 95 4.02 1.28 4.65
N LYS A 96 3.31 0.98 5.76
CA LYS A 96 1.84 0.88 5.83
C LYS A 96 1.08 2.07 5.23
N HIS A 97 1.57 3.29 5.45
CA HIS A 97 0.99 4.52 4.88
C HIS A 97 1.09 4.63 3.36
N ARG A 98 1.85 3.76 2.70
CA ARG A 98 2.05 3.72 1.25
C ARG A 98 1.27 2.60 0.56
N TRP A 99 0.57 1.74 1.31
CA TRP A 99 -0.16 0.63 0.69
C TRP A 99 -1.49 0.26 1.34
N ALA A 100 -1.64 0.43 2.65
CA ALA A 100 -2.84 0.02 3.33
C ALA A 100 -3.96 1.05 3.15
N GLU A 101 -5.11 0.59 2.66
CA GLU A 101 -6.30 1.43 2.44
C GLU A 101 -6.77 2.18 3.69
N ALA A 102 -6.50 1.65 4.89
CA ALA A 102 -6.78 2.30 6.16
C ALA A 102 -6.15 3.71 6.27
N TYR A 103 -4.96 3.91 5.70
CA TYR A 103 -4.17 5.14 5.82
C TYR A 103 -4.38 6.14 4.67
N PHE A 104 -5.28 5.83 3.74
CA PHE A 104 -5.54 6.67 2.57
C PHE A 104 -6.78 7.57 2.74
N LYS A 105 -7.49 7.48 3.87
CA LYS A 105 -8.69 8.28 4.15
C LYS A 105 -8.39 9.78 4.03
N GLY A 106 -9.04 10.45 3.08
CA GLY A 106 -8.87 11.88 2.79
C GLY A 106 -8.13 12.19 1.49
N HIS A 107 -7.53 11.19 0.84
CA HIS A 107 -6.85 11.35 -0.44
C HIS A 107 -7.70 10.73 -1.57
N PHE A 108 -8.15 11.56 -2.52
CA PHE A 108 -8.89 11.08 -3.69
C PHE A 108 -7.92 10.47 -4.71
N PHE A 109 -7.91 9.15 -4.82
CA PHE A 109 -7.14 8.44 -5.83
C PHE A 109 -8.04 8.11 -7.03
N ALA A 110 -7.73 8.69 -8.20
CA ALA A 110 -8.34 8.24 -9.45
C ALA A 110 -7.73 6.88 -9.82
N ALA A 111 -8.40 5.79 -9.45
CA ALA A 111 -7.97 4.45 -9.82
C ALA A 111 -8.07 4.25 -11.34
N MET A 112 -6.95 4.18 -12.05
CA MET A 112 -6.91 3.59 -13.40
C MET A 112 -6.72 2.08 -13.25
N ARG A 113 -7.81 1.32 -13.42
CA ARG A 113 -7.71 -0.12 -13.68
C ARG A 113 -7.07 -0.30 -15.06
N SER A 114 -5.78 -0.65 -15.09
CA SER A 114 -5.13 -1.09 -16.31
C SER A 114 -5.67 -2.48 -16.68
N THR A 115 -6.38 -2.56 -17.79
CA THR A 115 -6.62 -3.81 -18.52
C THR A 115 -5.39 -4.06 -19.38
N GLN A 116 -4.55 -5.02 -19.00
CA GLN A 116 -3.73 -5.74 -19.99
C GLN A 116 -4.57 -6.83 -20.64
#